data_AF-A0A355DJB0-F1
#
_entry.id   AF-A0A355DJB0-F1
#
_cell.length_a   1.000
_cell.length_b   1.000
_cell.length_c   1.000
_cell.angle_alpha   90.00
_cell.angle_beta   90.00
_cell.angle_gamma   90.00
#
_symmetry.space_group_name_H-M   'P 1'
#
loop_
_entity.id
_entity.type
_entity.pdbx_description
1 polymer ?
#
loop_
_entity_poly.entity_id
_entity_poly.type
_entity_poly.pdbx_seq_one_letter_code
_entity_poly.pdbx_strand_id
1 'polypeptide(L)' 'MKHHWIKFIHERNTYVVDLNHISSFACANNGRLMFWLPDGKGWIVIHPKTNPDAYQQILDYLEKTAGQSFCSELKAKLVR' A
#
# COMPACT_ATOMS: atom_id res chain seq x y z
N MET A 1 18.40 1.71 -9.80
CA MET A 1 16.98 1.35 -9.55
C MET A 1 16.27 2.59 -9.01
N LYS A 2 15.00 2.85 -9.37
CA LYS A 2 14.26 4.02 -8.88
C LYS A 2 13.67 3.71 -7.50
N HIS A 3 13.85 4.61 -6.54
CA HIS A 3 13.22 4.52 -5.22
C HIS A 3 11.74 4.90 -5.27
N HIS A 4 10.90 4.22 -4.49
CA HIS A 4 9.46 4.46 -4.43
C HIS A 4 9.05 4.86 -3.01
N TRP A 5 9.40 6.10 -2.65
CA TRP A 5 9.10 6.64 -1.33
C TRP A 5 7.64 7.06 -1.22
N ILE A 6 6.98 6.61 -0.16
CA ILE A 6 5.64 7.06 0.22
C ILE A 6 5.68 7.67 1.63
N LYS A 7 4.75 8.61 1.88
CA LYS A 7 4.52 9.20 3.20
C LYS A 7 3.07 8.98 3.59
N PHE A 8 2.84 8.49 4.80
CA PHE A 8 1.48 8.30 5.32
C PHE A 8 1.42 8.43 6.83
N ILE A 9 0.23 8.71 7.35
CA ILE A 9 -0.05 8.72 8.79
C ILE A 9 -0.73 7.40 9.13
N HIS A 10 -0.18 6.68 10.09
CA HIS A 10 -0.81 5.49 10.66
C HIS A 10 -0.82 5.62 12.18
N GLU A 11 -1.99 5.41 12.77
CA GLU A 11 -2.29 5.73 14.17
C GLU A 11 -1.99 7.19 14.50
N ARG A 12 -0.85 7.47 15.13
CA ARG A 12 -0.41 8.83 15.51
C ARG A 12 0.99 9.17 14.98
N ASN A 13 1.54 8.29 14.14
CA ASN A 13 2.89 8.41 13.63
C ASN A 13 2.88 8.69 12.13
N THR A 14 3.84 9.51 11.70
CA THR A 14 4.12 9.72 10.27
C THR A 14 5.21 8.77 9.85
N TYR A 15 4.93 7.97 8.83
CA TYR A 15 5.86 7.02 8.25
C TYR A 15 6.36 7.55 6.90
N VAL A 16 7.64 7.32 6.64
CA VAL A 16 8.28 7.52 5.34
C VAL A 16 9.00 6.23 5.01
N VAL A 17 8.53 5.52 3.98
CA VAL A 17 9.02 4.18 3.63
C VAL A 17 9.29 4.08 2.13
N ASP A 18 10.34 3.35 1.77
CA ASP A 18 10.61 2.98 0.38
C ASP A 18 9.95 1.62 0.10
N LEU A 19 9.01 1.58 -0.84
CA LEU A 19 8.29 0.37 -1.21
C LEU A 19 9.21 -0.72 -1.77
N ASN A 20 10.39 -0.36 -2.28
CA ASN A 20 11.39 -1.33 -2.74
C ASN A 20 11.95 -2.19 -1.59
N HIS A 21 11.84 -1.73 -0.34
CA HIS A 21 12.32 -2.45 0.85
C HIS A 21 11.20 -3.24 1.56
N ILE A 22 9.99 -3.23 1.02
CA ILE A 22 8.86 -3.99 1.56
C ILE A 22 8.88 -5.38 0.93
N SER A 23 8.98 -6.41 1.77
CA SER A 23 9.11 -7.80 1.32
C SER A 23 7.80 -8.46 0.95
N SER A 24 6.67 -7.96 1.47
CA SER A 24 5.35 -8.57 1.24
C SER A 24 4.21 -7.56 1.37
N PHE A 25 3.23 -7.71 0.48
CA PHE A 25 1.96 -7.00 0.50
C PHE A 25 0.83 -8.02 0.56
N ALA A 26 -0.27 -7.65 1.19
CA ALA A 26 -1.51 -8.43 1.23
C ALA A 26 -2.70 -7.51 1.02
N CYS A 27 -3.74 -8.02 0.36
CA CYS A 27 -5.03 -7.33 0.24
C CYS A 27 -6.07 -8.12 1.03
N ALA A 28 -6.81 -7.43 1.90
CA ALA A 28 -7.96 -8.01 2.58
C ALA A 28 -9.22 -7.88 1.72
N ASN A 29 -10.18 -8.80 1.86
CA ASN A 29 -11.48 -8.80 1.13
C ASN A 29 -12.32 -7.53 1.31
N ASN A 30 -11.98 -6.66 2.27
CA ASN A 30 -12.63 -5.37 2.47
C ASN A 30 -11.92 -4.21 1.74
N GLY A 31 -10.94 -4.51 0.89
CA GLY A 31 -10.14 -3.55 0.16
C GLY A 31 -9.08 -2.84 1.01
N ARG A 32 -8.71 -3.36 2.17
CA ARG A 32 -7.56 -2.82 2.93
C ARG A 32 -6.26 -3.41 2.39
N LEU A 33 -5.26 -2.55 2.24
CA LEU A 33 -3.89 -2.96 1.92
C LEU A 33 -3.11 -3.14 3.22
N MET A 34 -2.35 -4.22 3.28
CA MET A 34 -1.53 -4.57 4.44
C MET A 34 -0.12 -4.85 3.98
N PHE A 35 0.87 -4.40 4.74
CA PHE A 35 2.27 -4.75 4.50
C PHE A 35 3.06 -4.70 5.80
N TRP A 36 4.23 -5.36 5.79
CA TRP A 36 5.13 -5.41 6.93
C TRP A 36 6.20 -4.32 6.83
N LEU A 37 6.48 -3.61 7.93
CA LEU A 37 7.57 -2.63 7.93
C LEU A 37 8.94 -3.33 7.89
N PRO A 38 9.95 -2.76 7.20
CA PRO A 38 11.27 -3.38 7.07
C PRO A 38 11.97 -3.60 8.42
N ASP A 39 11.64 -2.81 9.44
CA ASP A 39 12.26 -2.84 10.77
C ASP A 39 11.55 -3.80 11.74
N GLY A 40 10.57 -4.59 11.28
CA GLY A 40 9.91 -5.57 12.13
C GLY A 40 8.84 -5.00 13.06
N LYS A 41 8.53 -3.69 12.99
CA LYS A 41 7.66 -3.03 13.97
C LYS A 41 6.17 -3.35 13.85
N GLY A 42 5.76 -4.14 12.86
CA GLY A 42 4.41 -4.70 12.77
C GLY A 42 3.75 -4.57 11.40
N TRP A 43 2.49 -4.98 11.37
CA TRP A 43 1.61 -4.84 10.22
C TRP A 43 1.10 -3.41 10.10
N ILE A 44 1.30 -2.80 8.94
CA ILE A 44 0.64 -1.55 8.57
C ILE A 44 -0.61 -1.87 7.78
N VAL A 45 -1.73 -1.28 8.18
CA VAL A 45 -2.99 -1.34 7.45
C VAL A 45 -3.27 0.04 6.85
N ILE A 46 -3.28 0.13 5.53
CA ILE A 46 -3.65 1.32 4.78
C ILE A 46 -5.09 1.18 4.32
N HIS A 47 -5.92 2.14 4.74
CA HIS A 47 -7.33 2.18 4.38
C HIS A 47 -7.57 3.22 3.27
N PRO A 48 -8.31 2.90 2.21
CA PRO A 48 -8.48 3.78 1.06
C PRO A 48 -9.13 5.13 1.42
N LYS A 49 -9.97 5.17 2.47
CA LYS A 49 -10.62 6.41 2.93
C LYS A 49 -9.74 7.30 3.81
N THR A 50 -8.88 6.72 4.66
CA THR A 50 -8.07 7.52 5.61
C THR A 50 -6.71 7.87 5.04
N ASN A 51 -6.22 7.09 4.07
CA ASN A 51 -4.91 7.25 3.46
C ASN A 51 -5.00 7.10 1.93
N PRO A 52 -5.87 7.86 1.24
CA PRO A 52 -6.12 7.69 -0.20
C PRO A 52 -4.86 7.82 -1.04
N ASP A 53 -4.02 8.81 -0.77
CA ASP A 53 -2.82 9.08 -1.57
C ASP A 53 -1.78 7.96 -1.45
N ALA A 54 -1.53 7.50 -0.22
CA ALA A 54 -0.60 6.41 0.03
C ALA A 54 -1.13 5.09 -0.52
N TYR A 55 -2.44 4.88 -0.39
CA TYR A 55 -3.12 3.72 -0.94
C TYR A 55 -2.95 3.64 -2.46
N GLN A 56 -3.20 4.74 -3.18
CA GLN A 56 -3.04 4.77 -4.63
C GLN A 56 -1.57 4.59 -5.05
N GLN A 57 -0.63 5.23 -4.35
CA GLN A 57 0.80 5.07 -4.65
C GLN A 57 1.27 3.61 -4.50
N ILE A 58 0.76 2.89 -3.49
CA ILE A 58 1.05 1.46 -3.31
C ILE A 58 0.45 0.63 -4.45
N LEU A 59 -0.79 0.92 -4.87
CA LEU A 59 -1.39 0.23 -6.00
C LEU A 59 -0.61 0.44 -7.30
N ASP A 60 -0.23 1.68 -7.59
CA ASP A 60 0.56 2.01 -8.78
C ASP A 60 1.93 1.32 -8.76
N TYR A 61 2.55 1.21 -7.58
CA TYR A 61 3.80 0.47 -7.39
C TYR A 61 3.62 -1.03 -7.67
N LEU A 62 2.57 -1.63 -7.11
CA LEU A 62 2.29 -3.06 -7.28
C LEU A 62 1.92 -3.40 -8.73
N GLU A 63 1.15 -2.55 -9.42
CA GLU A 63 0.81 -2.74 -10.84
C GLU A 63 2.07 -2.73 -11.71
N LYS A 64 3.04 -1.87 -11.40
CA LYS A 64 4.32 -1.77 -12.13
C LYS A 64 5.30 -2.90 -11.82
N THR A 65 5.29 -3.45 -10.60
CA THR A 65 6.31 -4.42 -10.14
C THR A 65 5.84 -5.86 -10.14
N ALA A 66 4.58 -6.13 -9.82
CA ALA A 66 4.02 -7.47 -9.76
C ALA A 66 3.34 -7.91 -11.08
N GLY A 67 3.16 -6.99 -12.04
CA GLY A 67 2.67 -7.30 -13.39
C GLY A 67 1.21 -7.76 -13.48
N GLN A 68 0.46 -7.75 -12.38
CA GLN A 68 -0.96 -8.09 -12.35
C GLN A 68 -1.73 -7.16 -11.40
N SER A 69 -3.04 -7.03 -11.62
CA SER A 69 -3.94 -6.26 -10.75
C SER A 69 -4.02 -6.94 -9.37
N PHE A 70 -3.08 -6.60 -8.48
CA PHE A 70 -2.82 -7.29 -7.20
C PHE A 70 -4.05 -7.40 -6.30
N CYS A 71 -5.02 -6.50 -6.47
CA CYS A 71 -6.31 -6.62 -5.82
C CYS A 71 -7.42 -6.31 -6.84
N SER A 72 -7.93 -7.36 -7.48
CA SER A 72 -8.93 -7.34 -8.55
C SER A 72 -10.23 -6.62 -8.18
N GLU A 73 -10.52 -6.46 -6.88
CA GLU A 73 -11.73 -5.79 -6.37
C GLU A 73 -11.63 -4.26 -6.25
N LEU A 74 -10.44 -3.66 -6.42
CA LEU A 74 -10.27 -2.21 -6.15
C LEU A 74 -10.66 -1.31 -7.33
N LYS A 75 -10.44 -1.77 -8.57
CA LYS A 75 -10.87 -1.00 -9.76
C LYS A 75 -12.39 -0.95 -9.89
N ALA A 76 -13.12 -1.93 -9.35
CA ALA A 76 -14.59 -1.99 -9.45
C ALA A 76 -15.34 -0.98 -8.55
N LYS A 77 -14.69 -0.40 -7.53
CA LYS A 77 -15.31 0.59 -6.62
C LYS A 77 -14.92 2.04 -6.87
N LEU A 78 -13.91 2.32 -7.68
CA LEU A 78 -13.45 3.69 -8.01
C LEU A 78 -14.07 4.25 -9.31
N VAL A 79 -14.81 3.45 -10.06
CA VAL A 79 -15.48 3.83 -11.33
C VAL A 79 -17.02 3.81 -11.18
N ARG A 80 -17.54 4.11 -9.99
CA ARG A 80 -18.98 4.36 -9.77
C ARG A 80 -19.18 5.64 -9.00
#